data_AF-A0A2R7RHE9-F1
#
_entry.id   AF-A0A2R7RHE9-F1
#
_cell.length_a   1.000
_cell.length_b   1.000
_cell.length_c   1.000
_cell.angle_alpha   90.00
_cell.angle_beta   90.00
_cell.angle_gamma   90.00
#
_symmetry.space_group_name_H-M   'P 1'
#
loop_
_entity.id
_entity.type
_entity.pdbx_description
1 polymer ?
#
loop_
_entity_poly.entity_id
_entity_poly.type
_entity_poly.pdbx_seq_one_letter_code
_entity_poly.pdbx_strand_id
1 'polypeptide(L)'
;VYKVALPLHPEYRTMPMVWYVPPLSPVVDLLRDQGHDGEDHGNLFGAIDALRIPVEYLAELFTAGDADRVTAVLKKLAAMRSFMRGISLGNDPDDSIPEAVGMDSQTMYEMYRLMAIAKYEERYVIPKAHVEQAHDLEEMGCSLDFDGGPGMQDSSPFGEASGRPVPVAVETFNALRDRQTSGSAPGETSLRGRVNLLNWDGTGAPAGLFPDKGPEPGTLAAAEDQP
;
A
#
# COMPACT_ATOMS: atom_id res chain seq x y z
N VAL A 1 -7.00 -19.93 2.91
CA VAL A 1 -7.45 -21.21 3.49
C VAL A 1 -8.95 -21.37 3.33
N TYR A 2 -9.78 -20.66 4.11
CA TYR A 2 -11.25 -20.90 4.11
C TYR A 2 -12.03 -20.28 2.94
N LYS A 3 -11.56 -19.14 2.40
CA LYS A 3 -12.23 -18.36 1.34
C LYS A 3 -13.67 -17.97 1.70
N VAL A 4 -13.87 -17.45 2.91
CA VAL A 4 -15.20 -16.99 3.42
C VAL A 4 -15.33 -15.47 3.51
N ALA A 5 -14.21 -14.74 3.45
CA ALA A 5 -14.21 -13.29 3.40
C ALA A 5 -14.19 -12.85 1.93
N LEU A 6 -14.98 -11.84 1.60
CA LEU A 6 -15.15 -11.28 0.26
C LEU A 6 -14.86 -9.77 0.28
N PRO A 7 -14.27 -9.20 -0.78
CA PRO A 7 -14.05 -7.77 -0.88
C PRO A 7 -15.38 -7.01 -1.01
N LEU A 8 -15.42 -5.75 -0.56
CA LEU A 8 -16.55 -4.86 -0.80
C LEU A 8 -16.39 -4.16 -2.15
N HIS A 9 -17.42 -4.20 -3.00
CA HIS A 9 -17.45 -3.56 -4.32
C HIS A 9 -16.16 -3.76 -5.16
N PRO A 10 -15.78 -5.01 -5.48
CA PRO A 10 -14.59 -5.29 -6.28
C PRO A 10 -14.60 -4.61 -7.68
N GLU A 11 -15.77 -4.26 -8.20
CA GLU A 11 -15.97 -3.54 -9.46
C GLU A 11 -15.32 -2.15 -9.49
N TYR A 12 -15.04 -1.54 -8.34
CA TYR A 12 -14.36 -0.25 -8.27
C TYR A 12 -12.86 -0.33 -8.56
N ARG A 13 -12.30 -1.55 -8.64
CA ARG A 13 -10.89 -1.80 -9.01
C ARG A 13 -9.87 -1.07 -8.11
N THR A 14 -10.25 -0.78 -6.87
CA THR A 14 -9.37 -0.14 -5.87
C THR A 14 -8.51 -1.14 -5.10
N MET A 15 -8.72 -2.45 -5.32
CA MET A 15 -8.12 -3.55 -4.54
C MET A 15 -8.32 -3.34 -3.03
N PRO A 16 -9.57 -3.44 -2.54
CA PRO A 16 -9.88 -3.17 -1.14
C PRO A 16 -9.12 -4.13 -0.20
N MET A 17 -8.57 -3.55 0.87
CA MET A 17 -7.83 -4.29 1.90
C MET A 17 -8.72 -4.71 3.08
N VAL A 18 -10.00 -4.29 3.10
CA VAL A 18 -10.99 -4.69 4.10
C VAL A 18 -12.01 -5.64 3.47
N TRP A 19 -12.21 -6.79 4.10
CA TRP A 19 -12.98 -7.91 3.57
C TRP A 19 -14.08 -8.28 4.57
N TYR A 20 -15.22 -8.74 4.06
CA TYR A 20 -16.43 -9.02 4.83
C TYR A 20 -16.87 -10.47 4.68
N VAL A 21 -17.41 -11.05 5.74
CA VAL A 21 -18.05 -12.36 5.70
C VAL A 21 -19.57 -12.14 5.59
N PRO A 22 -20.26 -12.67 4.56
CA PRO A 22 -21.69 -12.46 4.39
C PRO A 22 -22.49 -13.13 5.52
N PRO A 23 -23.59 -12.51 5.98
CA PRO A 23 -24.39 -13.05 7.07
C PRO A 23 -25.26 -14.23 6.61
N LEU A 24 -25.39 -15.25 7.46
CA LEU A 24 -26.46 -16.23 7.33
C LEU A 24 -27.78 -15.56 7.77
N SER A 25 -28.65 -15.25 6.82
CA SER A 25 -30.00 -14.74 7.15
C SER A 25 -30.81 -15.83 7.87
N PRO A 26 -31.86 -15.48 8.64
CA PRO A 26 -32.68 -16.44 9.37
C PRO A 26 -33.50 -17.34 8.41
N VAL A 27 -32.85 -18.41 7.94
CA VAL A 27 -33.47 -19.48 7.13
C VAL A 27 -34.15 -20.51 8.02
N VAL A 28 -33.58 -20.74 9.20
CA VAL A 28 -34.00 -21.77 10.15
C VAL A 28 -35.42 -21.54 10.64
N ASP A 29 -35.83 -20.28 10.81
CA ASP A 29 -37.17 -19.93 11.28
C ASP A 29 -38.26 -20.36 10.28
N LEU A 30 -38.01 -20.21 8.97
CA LEU A 30 -38.97 -20.62 7.93
C LEU A 30 -39.07 -22.15 7.78
N LEU A 31 -37.95 -22.87 7.97
CA LEU A 31 -37.91 -24.33 7.89
C LEU A 31 -38.54 -25.01 9.11
N ARG A 32 -38.39 -24.40 10.29
CA ARG A 32 -39.00 -24.89 11.54
C ARG A 32 -40.52 -24.96 11.45
N ASP A 33 -41.14 -23.97 10.83
CA ASP A 33 -42.60 -23.91 10.65
C ASP A 33 -43.14 -25.02 9.74
N GLN A 34 -42.28 -25.65 8.94
CA GLN A 34 -42.62 -26.77 8.05
C GLN A 34 -42.33 -28.15 8.68
N GLY A 35 -41.89 -28.20 9.95
CA GLY A 35 -41.62 -29.44 10.67
C GLY A 35 -40.31 -30.13 10.31
N HIS A 36 -39.43 -29.49 9.56
CA HIS A 36 -38.08 -29.98 9.26
C HIS A 36 -37.09 -29.51 10.32
N ASP A 37 -36.02 -30.29 10.57
CA ASP A 37 -34.87 -29.79 11.34
C ASP A 37 -34.15 -28.75 10.48
N GLY A 38 -34.46 -27.47 10.73
CA GLY A 38 -33.88 -26.33 10.00
C GLY A 38 -32.38 -26.15 10.23
N GLU A 39 -31.78 -26.96 11.10
CA GLU A 39 -30.34 -26.97 11.37
C GLU A 39 -29.62 -28.21 10.80
N ASP A 40 -30.34 -29.09 10.11
CA ASP A 40 -29.73 -30.19 9.35
C ASP A 40 -29.04 -29.66 8.08
N HIS A 41 -27.86 -30.21 7.76
CA HIS A 41 -27.05 -29.72 6.66
C HIS A 41 -27.75 -29.82 5.30
N GLY A 42 -28.54 -30.86 5.05
CA GLY A 42 -29.28 -31.03 3.80
C GLY A 42 -30.36 -29.96 3.64
N ASN A 43 -31.07 -29.66 4.73
CA ASN A 43 -32.11 -28.63 4.75
C ASN A 43 -31.51 -27.22 4.68
N LEU A 44 -30.42 -26.95 5.40
CA LEU A 44 -29.70 -25.68 5.36
C LEU A 44 -29.17 -25.39 3.95
N PHE A 45 -28.58 -26.38 3.27
CA PHE A 45 -28.02 -26.18 1.93
C PHE A 45 -29.10 -25.91 0.88
N GLY A 46 -30.24 -26.59 0.96
CA GLY A 46 -31.37 -26.36 0.07
C GLY A 46 -32.07 -25.01 0.33
N ALA A 47 -31.97 -24.50 1.55
CA ALA A 47 -32.66 -23.28 1.94
C ALA A 47 -31.79 -22.02 1.87
N ILE A 48 -30.52 -22.12 1.43
CA ILE A 48 -29.71 -20.96 1.03
C ILE A 48 -30.39 -20.21 -0.12
N ASP A 49 -31.05 -20.91 -1.04
CA ASP A 49 -31.81 -20.28 -2.12
C ASP A 49 -33.11 -19.61 -1.63
N ALA A 50 -33.55 -19.94 -0.41
CA ALA A 50 -34.74 -19.39 0.25
C ALA A 50 -34.40 -18.33 1.32
N LEU A 51 -33.16 -17.82 1.32
CA LEU A 51 -32.75 -16.73 2.22
C LEU A 51 -33.67 -15.51 2.06
N ARG A 52 -34.02 -14.88 3.18
CA ARG A 52 -34.80 -13.63 3.18
C ARG A 52 -34.10 -12.51 2.41
N ILE A 53 -32.76 -12.49 2.46
CA ILE A 53 -31.94 -11.60 1.65
C ILE A 53 -31.61 -12.36 0.36
N PRO A 54 -32.04 -11.87 -0.82
CA PRO A 54 -31.70 -12.50 -2.09
C PRO A 54 -30.18 -12.61 -2.24
N VAL A 55 -29.69 -13.75 -2.74
CA VAL A 55 -28.26 -13.97 -2.95
C VAL A 55 -27.71 -12.99 -3.98
N GLU A 56 -28.53 -12.58 -4.94
CA GLU A 56 -28.22 -11.60 -5.97
C GLU A 56 -27.79 -10.26 -5.35
N TYR A 57 -28.46 -9.81 -4.29
CA TYR A 57 -28.11 -8.59 -3.58
C TYR A 57 -26.71 -8.67 -2.95
N LEU A 58 -26.39 -9.82 -2.35
CA LEU A 58 -25.06 -10.05 -1.77
C LEU A 58 -23.98 -10.19 -2.86
N ALA A 59 -24.35 -10.71 -4.03
CA ALA A 59 -23.46 -10.84 -5.17
C ALA A 59 -23.06 -9.47 -5.74
N GLU A 60 -24.03 -8.56 -5.88
CA GLU A 60 -23.77 -7.17 -6.27
C GLU A 60 -22.82 -6.48 -5.29
N LEU A 61 -22.93 -6.75 -4.00
CA LEU A 61 -22.11 -6.12 -2.97
C LEU A 61 -20.68 -6.67 -2.89
N PHE A 62 -20.51 -7.99 -3.03
CA PHE A 62 -19.27 -8.67 -2.65
C PHE A 62 -18.49 -9.30 -3.81
N THR A 63 -19.13 -9.55 -4.94
CA THR A 63 -18.55 -10.35 -6.03
C THR A 63 -18.82 -9.79 -7.42
N ALA A 64 -19.24 -8.52 -7.51
CA ALA A 64 -19.62 -7.85 -8.76
C ALA A 64 -20.69 -8.62 -9.57
N GLY A 65 -21.66 -9.22 -8.86
CA GLY A 65 -22.79 -9.96 -9.44
C GLY A 65 -22.61 -11.48 -9.57
N ASP A 66 -21.49 -12.05 -9.12
CA ASP A 66 -21.26 -13.51 -9.12
C ASP A 66 -21.93 -14.17 -7.89
N ALA A 67 -23.17 -14.64 -8.07
CA ALA A 67 -23.97 -15.27 -7.01
C ALA A 67 -23.40 -16.61 -6.57
N ASP A 68 -22.80 -17.40 -7.47
CA ASP A 68 -22.27 -18.72 -7.15
C ASP A 68 -21.17 -18.66 -6.09
N ARG A 69 -20.32 -17.62 -6.16
CA ARG A 69 -19.29 -17.39 -5.12
C ARG A 69 -19.90 -17.10 -3.76
N VAL A 70 -20.95 -16.29 -3.71
CA VAL A 70 -21.63 -15.98 -2.45
C VAL A 70 -22.30 -17.23 -1.89
N THR A 71 -23.02 -17.98 -2.73
CA THR A 71 -23.63 -19.26 -2.35
C THR A 71 -22.60 -20.25 -1.80
N ALA A 72 -21.43 -20.35 -2.42
CA ALA A 72 -20.35 -21.22 -1.93
C ALA A 72 -19.85 -20.80 -0.54
N VAL A 73 -19.76 -19.50 -0.26
CA VAL A 73 -19.40 -18.98 1.08
C VAL A 73 -20.50 -19.29 2.09
N LEU A 74 -21.75 -19.03 1.75
CA LEU A 74 -22.89 -19.31 2.62
C LEU A 74 -23.00 -20.80 2.96
N LYS A 75 -22.78 -21.69 1.98
CA LYS A 75 -22.70 -23.15 2.19
C LYS A 75 -21.64 -23.54 3.20
N LYS A 76 -20.44 -22.93 3.15
CA LYS A 76 -19.38 -23.18 4.13
C LYS A 76 -19.76 -22.76 5.54
N LEU A 77 -20.39 -21.59 5.69
CA LEU A 77 -20.85 -21.11 6.99
C LEU A 77 -21.98 -21.99 7.56
N ALA A 78 -22.91 -22.43 6.71
CA ALA A 78 -23.97 -23.36 7.08
C ALA A 78 -23.41 -24.74 7.47
N ALA A 79 -22.43 -25.26 6.71
CA ALA A 79 -21.75 -26.51 7.01
C ALA A 79 -21.08 -26.48 8.39
N MET A 80 -20.35 -25.40 8.70
CA MET A 80 -19.72 -25.21 10.00
C MET A 80 -20.75 -25.22 11.13
N ARG A 81 -21.88 -24.52 10.96
CA ARG A 81 -22.95 -24.46 11.95
C ARG A 81 -23.54 -25.85 12.21
N SER A 82 -23.90 -26.58 11.15
CA SER A 82 -24.46 -27.93 11.27
C SER A 82 -23.46 -28.92 11.90
N PHE A 83 -22.21 -28.91 11.43
CA PHE A 83 -21.15 -29.79 11.93
C PHE A 83 -20.91 -29.59 13.44
N MET A 84 -20.71 -28.33 13.85
CA MET A 84 -20.45 -28.01 15.25
C MET A 84 -21.67 -28.22 16.15
N ARG A 85 -22.89 -28.07 15.62
CA ARG A 85 -24.13 -28.42 16.32
C ARG A 85 -24.19 -29.93 16.62
N GLY A 86 -23.93 -30.79 15.64
CA GLY A 86 -23.95 -32.25 15.85
C GLY A 86 -23.01 -32.66 16.98
N ILE A 87 -21.79 -32.14 16.96
CA ILE A 87 -20.78 -32.36 18.02
C ILE A 87 -21.27 -31.82 19.38
N SER A 88 -21.87 -30.63 19.40
CA SER A 88 -22.38 -30.01 20.64
C SER A 88 -23.56 -30.78 21.24
N LEU A 89 -24.31 -31.53 20.43
CA LEU A 89 -25.40 -32.41 20.86
C LEU A 89 -24.91 -33.79 21.31
N GLY A 90 -23.60 -34.06 21.23
CA GLY A 90 -23.01 -35.33 21.64
C GLY A 90 -23.02 -36.41 20.56
N ASN A 91 -23.32 -36.05 19.31
CA ASN A 91 -23.16 -36.95 18.18
C ASN A 91 -21.67 -37.07 17.80
N ASP A 92 -21.29 -38.19 17.21
CA ASP A 92 -19.97 -38.33 16.62
C ASP A 92 -19.78 -37.34 15.46
N PRO A 93 -18.57 -36.80 15.25
CA PRO A 93 -18.29 -35.90 14.12
C PRO A 93 -18.62 -36.58 12.78
N ASP A 94 -19.42 -35.89 11.97
CA ASP A 94 -19.76 -36.34 10.62
C ASP A 94 -18.89 -35.61 9.58
N ASP A 95 -17.85 -36.31 9.11
CA ASP A 95 -16.88 -35.78 8.15
C ASP A 95 -17.49 -35.50 6.76
N SER A 96 -18.68 -36.04 6.45
CA SER A 96 -19.35 -35.80 5.17
C SER A 96 -19.79 -34.34 5.00
N ILE A 97 -20.02 -33.62 6.11
CA ILE A 97 -20.47 -32.22 6.09
C ILE A 97 -19.34 -31.27 5.64
N PRO A 98 -18.13 -31.29 6.24
CA PRO A 98 -16.97 -30.57 5.70
C PRO A 98 -16.62 -30.95 4.25
N GLU A 99 -16.68 -32.25 3.91
CA GLU A 99 -16.35 -32.73 2.57
C GLU A 99 -17.28 -32.15 1.50
N ALA A 100 -18.57 -31.99 1.80
CA ALA A 100 -19.55 -31.39 0.89
C ALA A 100 -19.22 -29.94 0.48
N VAL A 101 -18.42 -29.22 1.27
CA VAL A 101 -17.95 -27.86 0.98
C VAL A 101 -16.46 -27.78 0.63
N GLY A 102 -15.82 -28.95 0.42
CA GLY A 102 -14.41 -29.06 0.04
C GLY A 102 -13.44 -28.70 1.16
N MET A 103 -13.80 -28.99 2.41
CA MET A 103 -12.95 -28.85 3.60
C MET A 103 -12.79 -30.19 4.31
N ASP A 104 -11.74 -30.34 5.11
CA ASP A 104 -11.63 -31.43 6.07
C ASP A 104 -12.18 -30.98 7.44
N SER A 105 -12.41 -31.94 8.32
CA SER A 105 -12.94 -31.69 9.66
C SER A 105 -11.99 -30.81 10.48
N GLN A 106 -10.67 -30.96 10.31
CA GLN A 106 -9.70 -30.12 10.99
C GLN A 106 -9.80 -28.66 10.56
N THR A 107 -9.83 -28.36 9.25
CA THR A 107 -10.02 -27.01 8.71
C THR A 107 -11.35 -26.42 9.22
N MET A 108 -12.40 -27.24 9.32
CA MET A 108 -13.68 -26.80 9.87
C MET A 108 -13.58 -26.39 11.35
N TYR A 109 -12.88 -27.18 12.17
CA TYR A 109 -12.61 -26.83 13.57
C TYR A 109 -11.75 -25.57 13.72
N GLU A 110 -10.73 -25.40 12.86
CA GLU A 110 -9.88 -24.21 12.86
C GLU A 110 -10.68 -22.96 12.46
N MET A 111 -11.58 -23.08 11.48
CA MET A 111 -12.51 -22.01 11.11
C MET A 111 -13.45 -21.65 12.27
N TYR A 112 -14.01 -22.66 12.95
CA TYR A 112 -14.84 -22.46 14.14
C TYR A 112 -14.06 -21.77 15.28
N ARG A 113 -12.81 -22.16 15.51
CA ARG A 113 -11.94 -21.52 16.51
C ARG A 113 -11.76 -20.03 16.21
N LEU A 114 -11.51 -19.66 14.96
CA LEU A 114 -11.31 -18.27 14.56
C LEU A 114 -12.60 -17.44 14.63
N MET A 115 -13.75 -18.02 14.26
CA MET A 115 -15.00 -17.26 14.12
C MET A 115 -15.88 -17.27 15.37
N ALA A 116 -15.97 -18.40 16.08
CA ALA A 116 -16.88 -18.58 17.22
C ALA A 116 -16.17 -18.41 18.57
N ILE A 117 -14.99 -19.02 18.77
CA ILE A 117 -14.21 -18.84 20.00
C ILE A 117 -13.50 -17.48 19.97
N ALA A 118 -12.86 -17.17 18.84
CA ALA A 118 -12.30 -15.86 18.50
C ALA A 118 -11.47 -15.22 19.64
N LYS A 119 -10.49 -15.96 20.17
CA LYS A 119 -9.59 -15.46 21.22
C LYS A 119 -8.90 -14.18 20.78
N TYR A 120 -8.61 -13.29 21.73
CA TYR A 120 -8.05 -11.96 21.42
C TYR A 120 -6.73 -12.05 20.64
N GLU A 121 -5.83 -12.94 21.07
CA GLU A 121 -4.52 -13.19 20.43
C GLU A 121 -4.62 -13.74 18.99
N GLU A 122 -5.75 -14.35 18.63
CA GLU A 122 -5.99 -14.92 17.30
C GLU A 122 -6.72 -13.94 16.38
N ARG A 123 -7.40 -12.94 16.96
CA ARG A 123 -8.13 -11.92 16.21
C ARG A 123 -7.23 -10.80 15.69
N TYR A 124 -6.23 -10.42 16.49
CA TYR A 124 -5.33 -9.30 16.21
C TYR A 124 -3.89 -9.77 16.14
N VAL A 125 -3.48 -10.23 14.95
CA VAL A 125 -2.08 -10.53 14.66
C VAL A 125 -1.46 -9.32 13.95
N ILE A 126 -1.27 -8.24 14.69
CA ILE A 126 -0.67 -6.99 14.20
C ILE A 126 0.80 -6.98 14.64
N PRO A 127 1.76 -7.22 13.72
CA PRO A 127 3.18 -7.13 14.07
C PRO A 127 3.52 -5.69 14.45
N LYS A 128 4.56 -5.52 15.26
CA LYS A 128 5.08 -4.17 15.53
C LYS A 128 5.52 -3.56 14.21
N ALA A 129 5.08 -2.33 13.94
CA ALA A 129 5.69 -1.55 12.89
C ALA A 129 7.16 -1.38 13.23
N HIS A 130 8.04 -1.60 12.26
CA HIS A 130 9.48 -1.41 12.39
C HIS A 130 9.80 0.10 12.37
N VAL A 131 9.32 0.82 13.39
CA VAL A 131 9.45 2.29 13.53
C VAL A 131 10.92 2.70 13.64
N GLU A 132 11.83 1.77 13.99
CA GLU A 132 13.26 2.04 13.96
C GLU A 132 13.78 2.45 12.58
N GLN A 133 13.18 1.98 11.48
CA GLN A 133 13.49 2.44 10.12
C GLN A 133 12.72 3.71 9.75
N ALA A 134 11.62 4.01 10.45
CA ALA A 134 10.88 5.25 10.29
C ALA A 134 11.62 6.44 10.91
N HIS A 135 12.48 6.22 11.92
CA HIS A 135 13.27 7.28 12.54
C HIS A 135 14.27 7.93 11.56
N ASP A 136 14.74 7.20 10.52
CA ASP A 136 15.53 7.74 9.40
C ASP A 136 14.67 8.53 8.39
N LEU A 137 13.34 8.32 8.39
CA LEU A 137 12.35 9.03 7.56
C LEU A 137 11.62 10.15 8.33
N GLU A 138 11.70 10.17 9.67
CA GLU A 138 11.04 11.12 10.58
C GLU A 138 11.63 12.53 10.51
N GLU A 139 12.81 12.73 9.90
CA GLU A 139 13.31 14.09 9.58
C GLU A 139 12.34 14.84 8.63
N MET A 140 11.40 14.14 7.97
CA MET A 140 10.32 14.73 7.16
C MET A 140 8.94 14.79 7.84
N GLY A 141 8.79 14.31 9.08
CA GLY A 141 7.47 13.95 9.64
C GLY A 141 7.18 14.36 11.09
N CYS A 142 7.98 15.23 11.71
CA CYS A 142 7.59 15.85 12.97
C CYS A 142 6.46 16.87 12.74
N SER A 143 5.44 16.84 13.60
CA SER A 143 4.30 17.77 13.63
C SER A 143 4.71 19.20 13.26
N LEU A 144 4.10 19.74 12.20
CA LEU A 144 4.32 21.11 11.73
C LEU A 144 3.63 22.17 12.62
N ASP A 145 2.87 21.70 13.62
CA ASP A 145 2.07 22.52 14.55
C ASP A 145 2.88 22.88 15.80
N PHE A 146 3.99 23.60 15.61
CA PHE A 146 4.65 24.33 16.69
C PHE A 146 4.62 25.83 16.40
N ASP A 147 4.58 26.65 17.44
CA ASP A 147 4.59 28.11 17.31
C ASP A 147 5.86 28.55 16.57
N GLY A 148 5.71 29.18 15.39
CA GLY A 148 6.81 29.48 14.45
C GLY A 148 7.20 28.34 13.49
N GLY A 149 6.38 27.29 13.36
CA GLY A 149 6.59 26.17 12.45
C GLY A 149 6.38 26.52 10.96
N PRO A 150 6.77 25.63 10.03
CA PRO A 150 6.77 25.93 8.59
C PRO A 150 5.40 26.32 8.01
N GLY A 151 4.30 25.96 8.69
CA GLY A 151 2.92 26.34 8.33
C GLY A 151 2.38 27.62 8.99
N MET A 152 3.16 28.26 9.88
CA MET A 152 2.78 29.45 10.67
C MET A 152 3.64 30.68 10.35
N GLN A 153 4.30 30.70 9.20
CA GLN A 153 4.93 31.91 8.67
C GLN A 153 3.90 32.66 7.84
N ASP A 154 3.52 33.87 8.29
CA ASP A 154 2.79 34.85 7.49
C ASP A 154 3.40 34.87 6.08
N SER A 155 2.56 34.61 5.09
CA SER A 155 2.93 34.54 3.67
C SER A 155 3.88 35.68 3.30
N SER A 156 5.17 35.35 3.21
CA SER A 156 6.18 36.24 2.65
C SER A 156 5.78 36.56 1.20
N PRO A 157 6.11 37.74 0.65
CA PRO A 157 5.58 38.22 -0.64
C PRO A 157 5.94 37.36 -1.86
N PHE A 158 6.71 36.28 -1.68
CA PHE A 158 6.96 35.25 -2.67
C PHE A 158 6.40 33.93 -2.13
N GLY A 159 5.40 33.38 -2.83
CA GLY A 159 4.66 32.19 -2.40
C GLY A 159 5.53 30.93 -2.26
N GLU A 160 4.97 29.92 -1.61
CA GLU A 160 5.64 28.69 -1.14
C GLU A 160 6.45 27.91 -2.21
N ALA A 161 6.17 28.13 -3.49
CA ALA A 161 6.90 27.53 -4.61
C ALA A 161 8.29 28.16 -4.86
N SER A 162 8.65 29.28 -4.20
CA SER A 162 9.92 29.96 -4.45
C SER A 162 11.13 29.35 -3.74
N GLY A 163 10.93 28.30 -2.93
CA GLY A 163 12.00 27.69 -2.13
C GLY A 163 12.52 28.62 -1.02
N ARG A 164 13.29 28.06 -0.09
CA ARG A 164 13.96 28.85 0.96
C ARG A 164 15.10 29.66 0.33
N PRO A 165 15.27 30.95 0.68
CA PRO A 165 16.43 31.71 0.23
C PRO A 165 17.71 31.01 0.73
N VAL A 166 18.50 30.45 -0.18
CA VAL A 166 19.79 29.86 0.16
C VAL A 166 20.69 31.02 0.60
N PRO A 167 21.32 30.98 1.78
CA PRO A 167 22.23 32.03 2.21
C PRO A 167 23.46 32.01 1.30
N VAL A 168 23.43 32.86 0.29
CA VAL A 168 24.56 33.13 -0.59
C VAL A 168 25.60 33.86 0.27
N ALA A 169 26.84 33.37 0.30
CA ALA A 169 27.93 34.04 0.99
C ALA A 169 27.99 35.51 0.54
N VAL A 170 28.17 36.43 1.50
CA VAL A 170 28.13 37.90 1.26
C VAL A 170 29.04 38.31 0.08
N GLU A 171 30.14 37.59 -0.10
CA GLU A 171 31.09 37.77 -1.21
C GLU A 171 30.43 37.50 -2.58
N THR A 172 29.63 36.44 -2.69
CA THR A 172 28.92 36.06 -3.93
C THR A 172 27.75 37.01 -4.22
N PHE A 173 27.09 37.54 -3.19
CA PHE A 173 26.05 38.57 -3.36
C PHE A 173 26.62 39.88 -3.92
N ASN A 174 27.73 40.35 -3.35
CA ASN A 174 28.40 41.56 -3.84
C ASN A 174 28.91 41.37 -5.29
N ALA A 175 29.47 40.20 -5.62
CA ALA A 175 29.92 39.90 -6.98
C ALA A 175 28.78 39.91 -8.02
N LEU A 176 27.59 39.42 -7.66
CA LEU A 176 26.40 39.43 -8.53
C LEU A 176 25.81 40.84 -8.68
N ARG A 177 25.75 41.62 -7.58
CA ARG A 177 25.27 43.01 -7.58
C ARG A 177 26.16 43.93 -8.41
N ASP A 178 27.48 43.76 -8.31
CA ASP A 178 28.43 44.56 -9.07
C ASP A 178 28.34 44.27 -10.57
N ARG A 179 28.09 43.01 -10.98
CA ARG A 179 27.81 42.64 -12.39
C ARG A 179 26.54 43.33 -12.91
N GLN A 180 25.48 43.37 -12.10
CA GLN A 180 24.19 43.94 -12.50
C GLN A 180 24.24 45.46 -12.73
N THR A 181 25.20 46.14 -12.10
CA THR A 181 25.35 47.60 -12.17
C THR A 181 26.46 48.07 -13.10
N SER A 182 27.48 47.25 -13.40
CA SER A 182 28.71 47.72 -14.09
C SER A 182 28.91 47.22 -15.53
N GLY A 183 28.06 46.32 -16.05
CA GLY A 183 28.12 45.89 -17.45
C GLY A 183 29.46 45.27 -17.92
N SER A 184 30.37 44.98 -16.99
CA SER A 184 31.70 44.43 -17.25
C SER A 184 32.10 43.44 -16.14
N ALA A 185 32.91 42.42 -16.48
CA ALA A 185 33.22 41.31 -15.57
C ALA A 185 34.23 41.72 -14.47
N PRO A 186 34.10 41.20 -13.23
CA PRO A 186 35.08 41.45 -12.17
C PRO A 186 36.42 40.78 -12.51
N GLY A 187 37.52 41.55 -12.47
CA GLY A 187 38.86 41.06 -12.76
C GLY A 187 39.39 40.06 -11.73
N GLU A 188 40.41 39.28 -12.13
CA GLU A 188 41.05 38.19 -11.37
C GLU A 188 41.44 38.53 -9.92
N THR A 189 41.68 39.81 -9.61
CA THR A 189 42.01 40.27 -8.25
C THR A 189 40.86 40.19 -7.25
N SER A 190 39.61 40.14 -7.71
CA SER A 190 38.42 40.10 -6.84
C SER A 190 38.08 38.70 -6.33
N LEU A 191 38.48 37.66 -7.06
CA LEU A 191 38.14 36.27 -6.78
C LEU A 191 39.44 35.51 -6.57
N ARG A 192 39.87 35.34 -5.30
CA ARG A 192 41.14 34.68 -4.87
C ARG A 192 41.38 33.28 -5.48
N GLY A 193 41.66 33.21 -6.78
CA GLY A 193 41.93 31.98 -7.55
C GLY A 193 40.78 30.96 -7.63
N ARG A 194 39.54 31.31 -7.24
CA ARG A 194 38.40 30.37 -7.28
C ARG A 194 37.42 30.74 -8.39
N VAL A 195 37.44 29.96 -9.47
CA VAL A 195 36.52 30.08 -10.60
C VAL A 195 35.51 28.94 -10.54
N ASN A 196 34.20 29.25 -10.61
CA ASN A 196 33.09 28.29 -10.75
C ASN A 196 32.37 28.61 -12.07
N LEU A 197 31.66 27.64 -12.66
CA LEU A 197 30.89 27.76 -13.90
C LEU A 197 29.91 28.96 -13.89
N LEU A 198 29.42 29.37 -12.71
CA LEU A 198 28.54 30.53 -12.55
C LEU A 198 29.26 31.88 -12.74
N ASN A 199 30.59 31.91 -12.56
CA ASN A 199 31.42 33.11 -12.64
C ASN A 199 32.34 33.12 -13.87
N TRP A 200 32.39 32.04 -14.65
CA TRP A 200 33.20 31.93 -15.87
C TRP A 200 32.53 32.67 -17.04
N ASP A 201 33.33 33.40 -17.83
CA ASP A 201 32.87 34.28 -18.90
C ASP A 201 32.80 33.60 -20.29
N GLY A 202 33.08 32.30 -20.35
CA GLY A 202 33.09 31.52 -21.59
C GLY A 202 34.40 31.64 -22.39
N THR A 203 35.34 32.47 -21.95
CA THR A 203 36.62 32.71 -22.62
C THR A 203 37.77 32.04 -21.88
N GLY A 204 38.50 31.17 -22.59
CA GLY A 204 39.64 30.43 -22.03
C GLY A 204 39.24 29.22 -21.16
N ALA A 205 40.18 28.29 -20.95
CA ALA A 205 40.01 27.11 -20.11
C ALA A 205 40.83 27.27 -18.82
N PRO A 206 40.26 27.82 -17.74
CA PRO A 206 40.98 27.97 -16.47
C PRO A 206 41.31 26.60 -15.85
N ALA A 207 42.48 26.50 -15.25
CA ALA A 207 43.01 25.25 -14.69
C ALA A 207 42.05 24.65 -13.64
N GLY A 208 41.65 23.39 -13.84
CA GLY A 208 40.76 22.67 -12.95
C GLY A 208 39.26 22.80 -13.24
N LEU A 209 38.83 23.63 -14.21
CA LEU A 209 37.42 23.73 -14.61
C LEU A 209 37.02 22.70 -15.68
N PHE A 210 37.99 22.27 -16.50
CA PHE A 210 37.80 21.26 -17.56
C PHE A 210 38.90 20.20 -17.51
N PRO A 211 38.60 18.94 -17.89
CA PRO A 211 39.60 17.86 -17.95
C PRO A 211 40.68 18.16 -19.00
N ASP A 212 41.93 17.78 -18.71
CA ASP A 212 43.07 17.95 -19.63
C ASP A 212 42.82 17.21 -20.95
N LYS A 213 43.06 17.91 -22.06
CA LYS A 213 42.86 17.36 -23.40
C LYS A 213 43.94 16.31 -23.69
N GLY A 214 43.56 15.03 -23.64
CA GLY A 214 44.43 13.91 -24.05
C GLY A 214 44.85 14.03 -25.54
N PRO A 215 45.91 13.31 -25.97
CA PRO A 215 46.43 13.42 -27.32
C PRO A 215 45.40 12.99 -28.37
N GLU A 216 45.23 13.80 -29.41
CA GLU A 216 44.24 13.61 -30.49
C GLU A 216 44.50 12.31 -31.27
N PRO A 217 43.46 11.51 -31.61
CA PRO A 217 43.62 10.29 -32.39
C PRO A 217 43.71 10.64 -33.89
N GLY A 218 44.93 10.85 -34.39
CA GLY A 218 45.10 11.29 -35.78
C GLY A 218 46.53 11.26 -36.31
N THR A 219 47.37 10.31 -35.91
CA THR A 219 48.63 10.01 -36.63
C THR A 219 48.99 8.53 -36.49
N LEU A 220 48.31 7.70 -37.26
CA LEU A 220 48.73 6.33 -37.57
C LEU A 220 48.93 6.24 -39.08
N ALA A 221 50.14 6.60 -39.54
CA ALA A 221 50.75 6.07 -40.76
C ALA A 221 52.19 6.60 -40.90
N ALA A 222 53.09 5.71 -41.34
CA ALA A 222 54.48 5.92 -41.74
C ALA A 222 55.57 5.73 -40.66
N ALA A 223 55.90 4.46 -40.41
CA ALA A 223 57.29 3.97 -40.40
C ALA A 223 57.26 2.43 -40.38
N GLU A 224 57.13 1.84 -41.57
CA GLU A 224 57.66 0.51 -41.87
C GLU A 224 59.21 0.56 -41.83
N ASP A 225 59.78 -0.61 -41.60
CA ASP A 225 61.12 -1.08 -42.00
C ASP A 225 62.31 -0.92 -41.03
N GLN A 226 62.51 -1.99 -40.24
CA GLN A 226 63.69 -2.89 -40.12
C GLN A 226 65.13 -2.33 -39.99
N PRO A 227 66.12 -3.10 -39.48
CA PRO A 227 66.09 -4.53 -39.08
C PRO A 227 66.22 -4.82 -37.58
#